data_AF-A0A2E5B894-F1
#
_entry.id   AF-A0A2E5B894-F1
#
_cell.length_a   1.000
_cell.length_b   1.000
_cell.length_c   1.000
_cell.angle_alpha   90.00
_cell.angle_beta   90.00
_cell.angle_gamma   90.00
#
_symmetry.space_group_name_H-M   'P 1'
#
loop_
_entity.id
_entity.type
_entity.pdbx_description
1 polymer ?
#
loop_
_entity_poly.entity_id
_entity_poly.type
_entity_poly.pdbx_seq_one_letter_code
_entity_poly.pdbx_strand_id
1 'polypeptide(L)' 'MKCLNCSAELIQGDTCSLDQDLYGDDYKPWNAVTILGCPDCKAFVEFFYQKKEKPPAVTQTA' A
#
# COMPACT_ATOMS: atom_id res chain seq x y z
N MET A 1 11.73 -3.34 8.86
CA MET A 1 12.42 -2.74 7.68
C MET A 1 13.22 -1.53 8.18
N LYS A 2 14.35 -1.14 7.56
CA LYS A 2 15.15 0.02 8.04
C LYS A 2 14.77 1.31 7.29
N CYS A 3 14.82 2.44 7.97
CA CYS A 3 14.60 3.77 7.39
C CYS A 3 15.74 4.09 6.42
N LEU A 4 15.42 4.44 5.19
CA LEU A 4 16.42 4.78 4.16
C LEU A 4 17.26 6.02 4.52
N ASN A 5 16.71 6.92 5.34
CA ASN A 5 17.37 8.18 5.69
C ASN A 5 18.32 8.06 6.88
N CYS A 6 17.92 7.36 7.95
CA CYS A 6 18.71 7.30 9.19
C CYS A 6 19.08 5.87 9.64
N SER A 7 18.73 4.84 8.86
CA SER A 7 18.96 3.42 9.16
C SER A 7 18.30 2.88 10.44
N ALA A 8 17.52 3.69 11.15
CA ALA A 8 16.71 3.27 12.28
C ALA A 8 15.63 2.24 11.87
N GLU A 9 15.11 1.49 12.82
CA GLU A 9 14.02 0.54 12.55
C GLU A 9 12.71 1.29 12.28
N LEU A 10 12.07 0.97 11.16
CA LEU A 10 10.75 1.51 10.84
C LEU A 10 9.68 0.76 11.63
N ILE A 11 8.80 1.53 12.26
CA ILE A 11 7.63 1.01 12.98
C ILE A 11 6.47 0.98 12.00
N GLN A 12 5.87 -0.19 11.84
CA GLN A 12 4.68 -0.37 11.02
C GLN A 12 3.46 0.19 11.75
N GLY A 13 2.76 1.13 11.11
CA GLY A 13 1.44 1.58 11.55
C GLY A 13 0.32 0.68 11.03
N ASP A 14 -0.91 1.13 11.20
CA ASP A 14 -2.08 0.40 10.71
C ASP A 14 -2.16 0.39 9.18
N THR A 15 -2.74 -0.68 8.65
CA THR A 15 -3.11 -0.81 7.24
C THR A 15 -4.50 -0.23 7.04
N CYS A 16 -4.63 0.78 6.19
CA CYS A 16 -5.90 1.41 5.87
C CYS A 16 -6.38 1.00 4.49
N SER A 17 -7.69 0.74 4.34
CA SER A 17 -8.31 0.63 3.03
C SER A 17 -8.31 2.00 2.34
N LEU A 18 -7.94 2.04 1.07
CA LEU A 18 -8.00 3.26 0.27
C LEU A 18 -9.42 3.38 -0.27
N ASP A 19 -10.22 4.23 0.37
CA ASP A 19 -11.53 4.61 -0.14
C ASP A 19 -11.36 5.54 -1.35
N GLN A 20 -12.05 5.19 -2.44
CA GLN A 20 -11.97 5.88 -3.71
C GLN A 20 -12.34 7.36 -3.61
N ASP A 21 -13.29 7.68 -2.73
CA ASP A 21 -13.79 9.03 -2.52
C ASP A 21 -12.77 9.98 -1.87
N LEU A 22 -11.77 9.43 -1.15
CA LEU A 22 -10.75 10.21 -0.44
C LEU A 22 -9.42 10.35 -1.19
N TYR A 23 -9.05 9.34 -1.97
CA TYR A 23 -7.74 9.28 -2.64
C TYR A 23 -7.78 9.60 -4.14
N GLY A 24 -8.96 9.67 -4.75
CA GLY A 24 -9.13 10.06 -6.15
C GLY A 24 -8.78 8.95 -7.16
N ASP A 25 -9.01 9.26 -8.44
CA ASP A 25 -8.91 8.31 -9.55
C ASP A 25 -7.50 7.75 -9.78
N ASP A 26 -6.45 8.49 -9.41
CA ASP A 26 -5.04 8.07 -9.58
C ASP A 26 -4.67 6.85 -8.72
N TYR A 27 -5.41 6.61 -7.63
CA TYR A 27 -5.20 5.46 -6.75
C TYR A 27 -6.12 4.27 -7.05
N LYS A 28 -6.89 4.33 -8.15
CA LYS A 28 -7.77 3.25 -8.63
C LYS A 28 -7.18 1.83 -8.64
N PRO A 29 -5.89 1.58 -8.95
CA PRO A 29 -5.35 0.21 -8.93
C PRO A 29 -5.03 -0.32 -7.53
N TRP A 30 -5.15 0.48 -6.46
CA TRP A 30 -4.75 0.11 -5.10
C TRP A 30 -5.96 -0.02 -4.15
N ASN A 31 -5.92 -0.98 -3.22
CA ASN A 31 -7.01 -1.28 -2.28
C ASN A 31 -6.72 -0.84 -0.85
N ALA A 32 -5.44 -0.83 -0.51
CA ALA A 32 -4.99 -0.58 0.83
C ALA A 32 -3.60 0.03 0.78
N VAL A 33 -3.26 0.76 1.84
CA VAL A 33 -1.94 1.29 2.10
C VAL A 33 -1.51 0.92 3.51
N THR A 34 -0.26 0.53 3.67
CA THR A 34 0.39 0.44 4.99
C THR A 34 1.42 1.56 5.09
N ILE A 35 1.35 2.35 6.15
CA ILE A 35 2.30 3.42 6.41
C ILE A 35 3.30 2.96 7.47
N LEU A 36 4.59 3.06 7.17
CA LEU A 36 5.66 2.81 8.15
C LEU A 36 6.32 4.14 8.51
N GLY A 37 6.40 4.43 9.80
CA GLY A 37 7.01 5.65 10.32
C GLY A 37 8.38 5.39 10.93
N CYS A 38 9.30 6.33 10.73
CA CYS A 38 10.56 6.37 11.45
C CYS A 38 10.43 7.29 12.68
N PRO A 39 10.61 6.79 13.91
CA PRO A 39 10.47 7.61 15.11
C PRO A 39 11.52 8.73 15.19
N ASP A 40 12.73 8.46 14.68
CA ASP A 40 13.90 9.33 14.83
C ASP A 40 13.90 10.52 13.87
N CYS A 41 13.77 10.26 12.57
CA CYS A 41 13.85 11.31 11.55
C CYS A 41 12.49 11.74 10.98
N LYS A 42 11.38 11.21 11.52
CA LYS A 42 9.99 11.49 11.09
C LYS A 42 9.69 11.22 9.61
N ALA A 43 10.57 10.50 8.92
CA ALA A 43 10.31 10.00 7.57
C ALA A 43 9.23 8.90 7.62
N PHE A 44 8.43 8.79 6.56
CA PHE A 44 7.45 7.73 6.39
C PHE A 44 7.62 7.04 5.04
N VAL A 45 7.20 5.79 4.95
CA VAL A 45 7.19 4.98 3.73
C VAL A 45 5.79 4.39 3.58
N GLU A 46 5.21 4.52 2.38
CA GLU A 46 3.87 4.03 2.07
C GLU A 46 3.97 2.80 1.17
N PHE A 47 3.32 1.70 1.58
CA PHE A 47 3.21 0.47 0.80
C PHE A 47 1.79 0.31 0.28
N PHE A 48 1.62 0.48 -1.02
CA PHE A 48 0.34 0.30 -1.69
C PHE A 48 0.14 -1.17 -2.09
N TYR A 49 -1.06 -1.71 -1.82
CA TYR A 49 -1.45 -3.07 -2.21
C TYR A 49 -2.40 -3.02 -3.40
N GLN A 50 -2.01 -3.62 -4.53
CA GLN A 50 -2.85 -3.59 -5.73
C GLN A 50 -4.11 -4.43 -5.54
N LYS A 51 -5.20 -3.96 -6.16
CA LYS A 51 -6.38 -4.75 -6.47
C LYS A 51 -5.92 -5.86 -7.41
N LYS A 52 -5.76 -7.08 -6.90
CA LYS A 52 -5.63 -8.25 -7.78
C LYS A 52 -6.93 -8.33 -8.57
N GLU A 53 -6.91 -7.86 -9.82
CA GLU A 53 -7.98 -8.17 -10.75
C GLU A 53 -8.07 -9.69 -10.81
N LYS A 54 -9.24 -10.22 -10.49
CA LYS A 54 -9.53 -11.64 -10.67
C LYS A 54 -9.22 -11.92 -12.14
N PRO A 55 -8.31 -12.85 -12.49
CA PRO A 55 -8.05 -13.15 -13.89
C PRO A 55 -9.39 -13.46 -14.55
N PRO A 56 -9.62 -13.00 -15.80
CA PRO A 56 -10.87 -13.27 -16.49
C PRO A 56 -11.14 -14.77 -16.39
N ALA A 57 -12.38 -15.14 -16.03
CA ALA A 57 -12.76 -16.53 -15.94
C ALA A 57 -12.45 -17.18 -17.29
N VAL A 58 -11.39 -17.97 -17.34
CA VAL A 58 -11.02 -18.73 -18.53
C VAL A 58 -12.14 -19.75 -18.70
N THR A 59 -13.12 -19.43 -19.52
CA THR A 59 -14.11 -20.40 -19.97
C THR A 59 -13.37 -21.28 -20.95
N GLN A 60 -12.85 -22.41 -20.49
CA GLN A 60 -12.43 -23.49 -21.40
C GLN A 60 -13.70 -23.95 -22.12
N THR A 61 -13.93 -23.44 -23.33
CA THR A 61 -14.77 -24.13 -24.30
C THR A 61 -14.04 -25.40 -24.72
N ALA A 62 -14.66 -26.54 -24.40
CA ALA A 62 -14.27 -27.88 -24.82
C ALA A 62 -14.38 -28.05 -26.34
#